data_AF-A0A6B3H5L5-F1
#
_entry.id   AF-A0A6B3H5L5-F1
#
_cell.length_a   1.000
_cell.length_b   1.000
_cell.length_c   1.000
_cell.angle_alpha   90.00
_cell.angle_beta   90.00
_cell.angle_gamma   90.00
#
_symmetry.space_group_name_H-M   'P 1'
#
loop_
_entity.id
_entity.type
_entity.pdbx_description
1 polymer ?
#
loop_
_entity_poly.entity_id
_entity_poly.type
_entity_poly.pdbx_seq_one_letter_code
_entity_poly.pdbx_strand_id
1 'polypeptide(L)'
;SWETLPHERLSPRSDTVGRRLAVLRRLAHPREDDPETGPVSVVVAPVRSVLQPQVKGLGELEPVALTSGQTADLGEVVEALAAAAYSRVELVEKRGE
;
A
#
# COMPACT_ATOMS: atom_id res chain seq x y z
N SER A 1 -1.59 1.21 13.10
CA SER A 1 -1.69 -0.10 13.76
C SER A 1 -2.79 -0.86 13.08
N TRP A 2 -2.66 -2.18 12.92
CA TRP A 2 -3.82 -3.01 12.61
C TRP A 2 -4.86 -2.87 13.72
N GLU A 3 -6.12 -2.93 13.32
CA GLU A 3 -7.28 -3.03 14.19
C GLU A 3 -7.37 -4.41 14.83
N THR A 4 -6.81 -5.42 14.16
CA THR A 4 -6.74 -6.82 14.60
C THR A 4 -5.41 -7.13 15.31
N LEU A 5 -5.40 -8.20 16.11
CA LEU A 5 -4.20 -8.69 16.79
C LEU A 5 -3.40 -9.65 15.90
N PRO A 6 -2.08 -9.79 16.12
CA PRO A 6 -1.32 -10.90 15.54
C PRO A 6 -1.99 -12.25 15.86
N HIS A 7 -2.13 -13.11 14.85
CA HIS A 7 -2.79 -14.44 14.91
C HIS A 7 -4.31 -14.45 15.04
N GLU A 8 -4.96 -13.28 15.05
CA GLU A 8 -6.41 -13.22 14.90
C GLU A 8 -6.80 -13.69 13.48
N ARG A 9 -7.84 -14.53 13.38
CA ARG A 9 -8.34 -15.03 12.07
C ARG A 9 -9.23 -14.00 11.37
N LEU A 10 -8.81 -12.74 11.40
CA LEU A 10 -9.47 -11.62 10.79
C LEU A 10 -8.43 -10.73 10.11
N SER A 11 -8.59 -10.52 8.82
CA SER A 11 -7.71 -9.62 8.07
C SER A 11 -7.93 -8.17 8.53
N PRO A 12 -6.86 -7.38 8.69
CA PRO A 12 -6.99 -5.94 8.87
C PRO A 12 -7.66 -5.31 7.64
N ARG A 13 -8.20 -4.11 7.79
CA ARG A 13 -8.88 -3.42 6.69
C ARG A 13 -7.88 -2.98 5.61
N SER A 14 -8.30 -3.01 4.35
CA SER A 14 -7.46 -2.69 3.19
C SER A 14 -6.88 -1.28 3.24
N ASP A 15 -7.62 -0.31 3.80
CA ASP A 15 -7.16 1.07 3.96
C ASP A 15 -6.03 1.19 4.99
N THR A 16 -6.13 0.49 6.12
CA THR A 16 -5.07 0.42 7.13
C THR A 16 -3.82 -0.27 6.59
N VAL A 17 -3.99 -1.34 5.82
CA VAL A 17 -2.88 -2.04 5.14
C VAL A 17 -2.22 -1.11 4.10
N GLY A 18 -3.01 -0.52 3.21
CA GLY A 18 -2.52 0.39 2.16
C GLY A 18 -1.76 1.58 2.73
N ARG A 19 -2.28 2.23 3.78
CA ARG A 19 -1.58 3.34 4.44
C ARG A 19 -0.24 2.92 5.05
N ARG A 20 -0.17 1.71 5.62
CA ARG A 20 1.09 1.19 6.18
C ARG A 20 2.10 0.90 5.07
N LEU A 21 1.68 0.25 3.98
CA LEU A 21 2.53 -0.02 2.82
C LEU A 21 3.04 1.28 2.18
N ALA A 22 2.18 2.30 2.02
CA ALA A 22 2.57 3.59 1.49
C ALA A 22 3.69 4.26 2.32
N VAL A 23 3.60 4.23 3.65
CA VAL A 23 4.66 4.76 4.53
C VAL A 23 5.95 3.95 4.39
N LEU A 24 5.89 2.63 4.34
CA LEU A 24 7.08 1.78 4.17
C LEU A 24 7.75 2.03 2.81
N ARG A 25 6.96 2.13 1.74
CA ARG A 25 7.45 2.46 0.40
C ARG A 25 8.13 3.81 0.39
N ARG A 26 7.49 4.84 0.95
CA ARG A 26 8.02 6.21 1.02
C ARG A 26 9.32 6.31 1.83
N LEU A 27 9.47 5.49 2.88
CA LEU A 27 10.71 5.41 3.65
C LEU A 27 11.86 4.73 2.88
N ALA A 28 11.55 3.70 2.08
CA ALA A 28 12.55 2.95 1.31
C ALA A 28 12.91 3.65 -0.02
N HIS A 29 11.94 4.30 -0.66
CA HIS A 29 12.01 4.89 -2.00
C HIS A 29 11.36 6.28 -2.04
N PRO A 30 11.91 7.28 -1.32
CA PRO A 30 11.37 8.64 -1.36
C PRO A 30 11.56 9.27 -2.73
N ARG A 31 10.53 9.96 -3.23
CA ARG A 31 10.53 10.67 -4.52
C ARG A 31 10.58 12.18 -4.32
N GLU A 32 11.75 12.79 -4.50
CA GLU A 32 11.92 14.24 -4.29
C GLU A 32 11.02 15.12 -5.19
N ASP A 33 10.62 14.57 -6.34
CA ASP A 33 9.76 15.19 -7.34
C ASP A 33 8.25 15.12 -7.02
N ASP A 34 7.85 14.35 -6.01
CA ASP A 34 6.45 14.11 -5.66
C ASP A 34 6.15 14.47 -4.18
N PRO A 35 5.33 15.50 -3.91
CA PRO A 35 4.93 15.86 -2.55
C PRO A 35 4.21 14.74 -1.78
N GLU A 36 3.49 13.84 -2.45
CA GLU A 36 2.78 12.73 -1.80
C GLU A 36 3.74 11.60 -1.39
N THR A 37 4.79 11.37 -2.17
CA THR A 37 5.74 10.26 -1.99
C THR A 37 7.20 10.67 -1.70
N GLY A 38 7.44 11.94 -1.35
CA GLY A 38 8.77 12.48 -1.04
C GLY A 38 9.39 12.05 0.29
N PRO A 39 10.50 12.67 0.74
CA PRO A 39 11.17 12.26 1.98
C PRO A 39 10.27 12.43 3.22
N VAL A 40 10.41 11.53 4.20
CA VAL A 40 9.67 11.57 5.47
C VAL A 40 10.57 12.12 6.57
N SER A 41 10.20 13.24 7.17
CA SER A 41 10.94 13.81 8.30
C SER A 41 10.54 13.20 9.65
N VAL A 42 9.26 12.84 9.81
CA VAL A 42 8.72 12.33 11.08
C VAL A 42 7.72 11.21 10.81
N VAL A 43 7.91 10.07 11.47
CA VAL A 43 6.94 8.97 11.50
C VAL A 43 6.31 8.88 12.87
N VAL A 44 4.98 9.05 12.93
CA VAL A 44 4.22 8.85 14.17
C VAL A 44 3.57 7.47 14.13
N ALA A 45 3.85 6.64 15.13
CA ALA A 45 3.30 5.31 15.24
C ALA A 45 3.07 4.91 16.71
N PRO A 46 2.00 4.18 17.03
CA PRO A 46 1.83 3.62 18.37
C PRO A 46 2.84 2.49 18.61
N VAL A 47 3.18 2.24 19.88
CA VAL A 47 4.14 1.20 20.30
C VAL A 47 3.86 -0.16 19.65
N ARG A 48 2.59 -0.57 19.56
CA ARG A 48 2.19 -1.82 18.90
C ARG A 48 2.63 -1.91 17.44
N SER A 49 2.59 -0.80 16.69
CA SER A 49 3.01 -0.79 15.27
C SER A 49 4.52 -0.92 15.10
N VAL A 50 5.30 -0.53 16.12
CA VAL A 50 6.77 -0.64 16.17
C VAL A 50 7.18 -2.06 16.58
N LEU A 51 6.50 -2.64 17.57
CA LEU A 51 6.78 -4.00 18.05
C LEU A 51 6.29 -5.09 17.10
N GLN A 52 5.28 -4.80 16.29
CA GLN A 52 4.69 -5.77 15.38
C GLN A 52 5.70 -6.24 14.31
N PRO A 53 6.04 -7.54 14.27
CA PRO A 53 6.92 -8.08 13.25
C PRO A 53 6.32 -7.88 11.85
N GLN A 54 7.19 -7.61 10.88
CA GLN A 54 6.80 -7.40 9.49
C GLN A 54 7.60 -8.29 8.56
N VAL A 55 6.97 -8.68 7.45
CA VAL A 55 7.67 -9.35 6.36
C VAL A 55 8.71 -8.39 5.79
N LYS A 56 9.91 -8.90 5.51
CA LYS A 56 10.96 -8.11 4.86
C LYS A 56 10.54 -7.76 3.44
N GLY A 57 10.96 -6.59 2.95
CA GLY A 57 10.73 -6.18 1.56
C GLY A 57 9.35 -5.56 1.29
N LEU A 58 8.50 -5.35 2.30
CA LEU A 58 7.19 -4.69 2.07
C LEU A 58 7.31 -3.26 1.52
N GLY A 59 8.42 -2.56 1.77
CA GLY A 59 8.70 -1.25 1.16
C GLY A 59 9.19 -1.32 -0.29
N GLU A 60 9.57 -2.51 -0.77
CA GLU A 60 10.04 -2.72 -2.14
C GLU A 60 8.89 -2.94 -3.12
N LEU A 61 7.69 -3.19 -2.61
CA LEU A 61 6.49 -3.36 -3.44
C LEU A 61 6.24 -2.08 -4.25
N GLU A 62 6.23 -2.22 -5.57
CA GLU A 62 5.97 -1.13 -6.48
C GLU A 62 4.44 -0.96 -6.66
N PRO A 63 3.89 0.24 -6.41
CA PRO A 63 2.47 0.48 -6.62
C PRO A 63 2.15 0.57 -8.12
N VAL A 64 0.91 0.23 -8.48
CA VAL A 64 0.37 0.55 -9.80
C VAL A 64 0.17 2.07 -9.88
N ALA A 65 1.09 2.76 -10.56
CA ALA A 65 1.08 4.21 -10.72
C ALA A 65 0.56 4.60 -12.10
N LEU A 66 -0.49 5.41 -12.14
CA LEU A 66 -1.10 5.93 -13.36
C LEU A 66 -1.23 7.45 -13.24
N THR A 67 -0.85 8.17 -14.29
CA THR A 67 -0.92 9.63 -14.37
C THR A 67 -1.70 10.08 -15.60
N SER A 68 -2.28 11.28 -15.56
CA SER A 68 -3.03 11.83 -16.70
C SER A 68 -2.11 12.02 -17.92
N GLY A 69 -2.56 11.56 -19.09
CA GLY A 69 -1.79 11.61 -20.34
C GLY A 69 -0.79 10.47 -20.53
N GLN A 70 -0.62 9.59 -19.54
CA GLN A 70 0.18 8.37 -19.67
C GLN A 70 -0.55 7.35 -20.55
N THR A 71 0.19 6.65 -21.41
CA THR A 71 -0.29 5.45 -22.10
C THR A 71 0.11 4.22 -21.29
N ALA A 72 -0.83 3.30 -21.08
CA ALA A 72 -0.61 2.02 -20.41
C ALA A 72 -1.46 0.94 -21.08
N ASP A 73 -0.95 -0.30 -21.14
CA ASP A 73 -1.75 -1.43 -21.61
C ASP A 73 -2.76 -1.83 -20.53
N LEU A 74 -4.02 -2.05 -20.95
CA LEU A 74 -5.10 -2.38 -20.02
C LEU A 74 -4.90 -3.75 -19.37
N GLY A 75 -4.41 -4.74 -20.12
CA GLY A 75 -4.15 -6.08 -19.62
C GLY A 75 -3.06 -6.08 -18.56
N GLU A 76 -1.94 -5.41 -18.84
CA GLU A 76 -0.83 -5.25 -17.90
C GLU A 76 -1.27 -4.56 -16.60
N VAL A 77 -2.08 -3.50 -16.70
CA VAL A 77 -2.61 -2.80 -15.51
C VAL A 77 -3.51 -3.71 -14.68
N VAL A 78 -4.39 -4.48 -15.33
CA VAL A 78 -5.29 -5.41 -14.62
C VAL A 78 -4.49 -6.52 -13.92
N GLU A 79 -3.46 -7.07 -14.58
CA GLU A 79 -2.57 -8.06 -13.97
C GLU A 79 -1.80 -7.49 -12.79
N ALA A 80 -1.28 -6.26 -12.92
CA ALA A 80 -0.56 -5.59 -11.84
C ALA A 80 -1.47 -5.28 -10.64
N LEU A 81 -2.73 -4.89 -10.87
CA LEU A 81 -3.72 -4.70 -9.80
C LEU A 81 -4.05 -6.02 -9.09
N ALA A 82 -4.22 -7.11 -9.84
CA ALA A 82 -4.44 -8.43 -9.26
C ALA A 82 -3.23 -8.90 -8.43
N ALA A 83 -2.01 -8.66 -8.91
CA ALA A 83 -0.78 -8.96 -8.17
C ALA A 83 -0.64 -8.10 -6.89
N ALA A 84 -1.21 -6.89 -6.89
CA ALA A 84 -1.32 -6.02 -5.72
C ALA A 84 -2.52 -6.36 -4.80
N ALA A 85 -3.18 -7.51 -5.02
CA ALA A 85 -4.31 -8.03 -4.26
C ALA A 85 -5.58 -7.15 -4.31
N TYR A 86 -5.80 -6.42 -5.41
CA TYR A 86 -7.11 -5.83 -5.72
C TYR A 86 -8.09 -6.92 -6.18
N SER A 87 -9.37 -6.72 -5.84
CA SER A 87 -10.44 -7.70 -6.11
C SER A 87 -11.29 -7.28 -7.30
N ARG A 88 -11.19 -7.99 -8.42
CA ARG A 88 -12.01 -7.69 -9.60
C ARG A 88 -13.51 -7.83 -9.29
N VAL A 89 -14.24 -6.74 -9.50
CA VAL A 89 -15.71 -6.62 -9.30
C VAL A 89 -16.37 -5.94 -10.50
N GLU A 90 -17.69 -6.04 -10.60
CA GLU A 90 -18.46 -5.33 -11.63
C GLU A 90 -18.64 -3.84 -11.29
N LEU A 91 -18.77 -3.51 -10.01
CA LEU A 91 -18.93 -2.15 -9.50
C LEU A 91 -18.08 -1.97 -8.24
N VAL A 92 -17.25 -0.93 -8.22
CA VAL A 92 -16.39 -0.58 -7.07
C VAL A 92 -17.20 0.17 -6.02
N GLU A 93 -17.20 -0.33 -4.80
CA GLU A 93 -17.88 0.24 -3.63
C GLU A 93 -16.91 0.54 -2.48
N LYS A 94 -15.77 -0.16 -2.42
CA LYS A 94 -14.77 -0.03 -1.34
C LYS A 94 -13.34 -0.07 -1.86
N ARG A 95 -12.40 0.32 -0.98
CA ARG A 95 -10.97 0.32 -1.29
C ARG A 95 -10.45 -1.13 -1.40
N GLY A 96 -9.67 -1.40 -2.44
CA GLY A 96 -9.09 -2.72 -2.72
C GLY A 96 -9.95 -3.60 -3.62
N GLU A 97 -10.97 -3.02 -4.26
CA GLU A 97 -11.69 -3.57 -5.40
C GLU A 97 -11.12 -3.02 -6.71
#